data_AF-A0A9D3VRS5-F1
#
_entry.id   AF-A0A9D3VRS5-F1
#
_cell.length_a   1.000
_cell.length_b   1.000
_cell.length_c   1.000
_cell.angle_alpha   90.00
_cell.angle_beta   90.00
_cell.angle_gamma   90.00
#
_symmetry.space_group_name_H-M   'P 1'
#
loop_
_entity.id
_entity.type
_entity.pdbx_description
1 polymer ?
#
loop_
_entity_poly.entity_id
_entity_poly.type
_entity_poly.pdbx_seq_one_letter_code
_entity_poly.pdbx_strand_id
1 'polypeptide(L)'
;MEEFWKALGDCDLAYMGFNRQKFTWEMVNFAETNIKERLDSGVANMERNRFKFKSWWILEPSCEEVIKKLWNEKSGNVLDKLEYIHIGLQRWGKNIKGERERRSKNLRERLVELDGMARDDDTLAEIIDVKLELNQEMEKEEMYWEQRARANWLCQGDKITAFFHSAG
;
A
#
# COMPACT_ATOMS: atom_id res chain seq x y z
N MET A 1 -8.00 -21.06 -18.19
CA MET A 1 -7.07 -20.89 -17.04
C MET A 1 -5.62 -21.07 -17.45
N GLU A 2 -5.27 -22.09 -18.24
CA GLU A 2 -3.89 -22.30 -18.71
C GLU A 2 -3.38 -21.19 -19.65
N GLU A 3 -4.23 -20.72 -20.57
CA GLU A 3 -3.92 -19.58 -21.46
C GLU A 3 -3.70 -18.26 -20.70
N PHE A 4 -4.34 -18.08 -19.54
CA PHE A 4 -4.17 -16.90 -18.70
C PHE A 4 -2.78 -16.88 -18.04
N TRP A 5 -2.33 -18.02 -17.49
CA TRP A 5 -0.99 -18.14 -16.91
C TRP A 5 0.10 -18.02 -17.97
N LYS A 6 -0.14 -18.54 -19.17
CA LYS A 6 0.74 -18.37 -20.32
C LYS A 6 0.89 -16.88 -20.69
N ALA A 7 -0.22 -16.15 -20.82
CA ALA A 7 -0.20 -14.72 -21.10
C ALA A 7 0.50 -13.89 -20.00
N LEU A 8 0.38 -14.29 -18.73
CA LEU A 8 1.12 -13.67 -17.63
C LEU A 8 2.63 -13.93 -17.74
N GLY A 9 3.02 -15.17 -18.06
CA GLY A 9 4.41 -15.54 -18.32
C GLY A 9 5.02 -14.74 -19.46
N ASP A 10 4.29 -14.59 -20.57
CA ASP A 10 4.71 -13.82 -21.75
C ASP A 10 4.89 -12.32 -21.44
N CYS A 11 4.28 -11.82 -20.36
CA CYS A 11 4.37 -10.43 -19.92
C CYS A 11 5.39 -10.21 -18.79
N ASP A 12 6.19 -11.21 -18.40
CA ASP A 12 7.06 -11.22 -17.21
C ASP A 12 6.30 -10.88 -15.92
N LEU A 13 5.03 -11.29 -15.84
CA LEU A 13 4.18 -11.05 -14.69
C LEU A 13 4.17 -12.28 -13.81
N ALA A 14 4.68 -12.11 -12.58
CA ALA A 14 4.51 -13.10 -11.55
C ALA A 14 3.16 -12.88 -10.86
N TYR A 15 2.45 -13.98 -10.61
CA TYR A 15 1.40 -13.98 -9.61
C TYR A 15 2.04 -13.66 -8.27
N MET A 16 1.70 -12.51 -7.69
CA MET A 16 2.34 -12.02 -6.47
C MET A 16 1.91 -12.81 -5.22
N GLY A 17 0.96 -13.75 -5.38
CA GLY A 17 0.33 -14.42 -4.26
C GLY A 17 -0.38 -13.42 -3.34
N PHE A 18 -0.75 -13.91 -2.17
CA PHE A 18 -1.24 -13.06 -1.08
C PHE A 18 -0.20 -13.15 0.04
N ASN A 19 0.18 -12.01 0.58
CA ASN A 19 1.03 -11.99 1.76
C ASN A 19 0.45 -10.97 2.76
N ARG A 20 -0.80 -11.25 3.22
CA ARG A 20 -1.54 -10.68 4.37
C ARG A 20 -3.04 -11.07 4.33
N GLN A 21 -3.83 -10.43 5.20
CA GLN A 21 -5.26 -10.66 5.51
C GLN A 21 -6.10 -10.96 4.25
N LYS A 22 -7.00 -11.94 4.34
CA LYS A 22 -7.73 -12.57 3.21
C LYS A 22 -8.71 -11.66 2.47
N PHE A 23 -8.95 -10.45 2.95
CA PHE A 23 -9.96 -9.50 2.47
C PHE A 23 -9.36 -8.09 2.43
N THR A 24 -9.63 -7.33 1.37
CA THR A 24 -9.18 -5.93 1.21
C THR A 24 -10.25 -4.90 1.48
N TRP A 25 -11.48 -5.35 1.60
CA TRP A 25 -12.58 -4.53 2.01
C TRP A 25 -13.27 -5.24 3.16
N GLU A 26 -13.14 -4.65 4.34
CA GLU A 26 -13.81 -5.09 5.55
C GLU A 26 -14.59 -3.89 6.06
N MET A 27 -15.90 -3.82 5.76
CA MET A 27 -16.75 -2.83 6.42
C MET A 27 -16.89 -3.30 7.85
N VAL A 28 -16.13 -2.67 8.75
CA VAL A 28 -16.04 -3.07 10.14
C VAL A 28 -17.37 -2.76 10.83
N ASN A 29 -18.33 -3.67 10.67
CA ASN A 29 -19.52 -3.78 11.50
C ASN A 29 -19.27 -4.84 12.58
N PHE A 30 -20.25 -5.10 13.43
CA PHE A 30 -20.21 -6.26 14.34
C PHE A 30 -19.87 -7.54 13.56
N ALA A 31 -19.25 -8.52 14.21
CA ALA A 31 -18.80 -9.77 13.57
C ALA A 31 -19.90 -10.43 12.70
N GLU A 32 -21.16 -10.26 13.09
CA GLU A 32 -22.36 -10.78 12.43
C GLU A 32 -22.77 -10.05 11.14
N THR A 33 -22.35 -8.80 10.92
CA THR A 33 -22.80 -7.94 9.80
C THR A 33 -21.64 -7.38 8.97
N ASN A 34 -20.46 -7.97 9.15
CA ASN A 34 -19.23 -7.60 8.46
C ASN A 34 -19.27 -8.11 7.01
N ILE A 35 -19.25 -7.18 6.05
CA ILE A 35 -19.13 -7.48 4.63
C ILE A 35 -17.65 -7.56 4.29
N LYS A 36 -17.23 -8.74 3.80
CA LYS A 36 -15.85 -9.07 3.46
C LYS A 36 -15.73 -9.27 1.96
N GLU A 37 -15.20 -8.27 1.28
CA GLU A 37 -14.89 -8.33 -0.15
C GLU A 37 -13.39 -8.34 -0.40
N ARG A 38 -13.01 -8.97 -1.53
CA ARG A 38 -11.61 -9.20 -1.90
C ARG A 38 -11.40 -8.65 -3.30
N LEU A 39 -10.68 -7.55 -3.38
CA LEU A 39 -10.60 -6.66 -4.55
C LEU A 39 -9.21 -6.64 -5.21
N ASP A 40 -8.24 -7.40 -4.71
CA ASP A 40 -6.80 -7.20 -4.95
C ASP A 40 -6.05 -8.46 -5.44
N SER A 41 -6.65 -9.23 -6.36
CA SER A 41 -5.83 -10.18 -7.12
C SER A 41 -4.95 -9.41 -8.12
N GLY A 42 -3.70 -9.17 -7.73
CA GLY A 42 -2.72 -8.42 -8.53
C GLY A 42 -1.60 -9.30 -9.09
N VAL A 43 -1.18 -9.00 -10.32
CA VAL A 43 0.02 -9.55 -10.96
C VAL A 43 1.08 -8.45 -11.05
N ALA A 44 2.37 -8.78 -10.92
CA ALA A 44 3.42 -7.77 -11.02
C ALA A 44 4.71 -8.31 -11.62
N ASN A 45 5.48 -7.42 -12.25
CA ASN A 45 6.83 -7.70 -12.70
C ASN A 45 7.83 -7.52 -11.53
N MET A 46 8.51 -8.61 -11.15
CA MET A 46 9.41 -8.68 -10.00
C MET A 46 10.83 -8.15 -10.30
N GLU A 47 11.19 -8.00 -11.58
CA GLU A 47 12.57 -7.63 -11.99
C GLU A 47 12.85 -6.13 -11.88
N ARG A 48 11.83 -5.29 -11.73
CA ARG A 48 12.01 -3.82 -11.66
C ARG A 48 12.11 -3.31 -10.24
N ASN A 49 13.06 -3.85 -9.47
CA ASN A 49 13.37 -3.46 -8.09
C ASN A 49 14.12 -2.11 -7.99
N ARG A 50 13.72 -1.12 -8.80
CA ARG A 50 14.16 0.26 -8.66
C ARG A 50 13.29 0.94 -7.60
N PHE A 51 13.85 1.94 -6.94
CA PHE A 51 13.08 2.79 -6.04
C PHE A 51 11.85 3.35 -6.71
N LYS A 52 10.73 3.27 -5.99
CA LYS A 52 9.50 3.95 -6.33
C LYS A 52 9.03 4.67 -5.08
N PHE A 53 8.89 5.98 -5.20
CA PHE A 53 8.16 6.75 -4.21
C PHE A 53 6.75 6.15 -4.11
N LYS A 54 6.30 5.85 -2.90
CA LYS A 54 4.96 5.30 -2.69
C LYS A 54 3.99 6.45 -2.46
N SER A 55 2.94 6.57 -3.25
CA SER A 55 2.04 7.73 -3.21
C SER A 55 1.47 7.98 -1.81
N TRP A 56 1.11 6.93 -1.07
CA TRP A 56 0.60 7.05 0.30
C TRP A 56 1.58 7.68 1.30
N TRP A 57 2.88 7.76 0.99
CA TRP A 57 3.84 8.45 1.85
C TRP A 57 3.45 9.90 2.11
N ILE A 58 2.76 10.56 1.18
CA ILE A 58 2.28 11.94 1.37
C ILE A 58 1.22 12.07 2.46
N LEU A 59 0.55 10.97 2.82
CA LEU A 59 -0.44 10.94 3.90
C LEU A 59 0.20 10.79 5.28
N GLU A 60 1.50 10.50 5.34
CA GLU A 60 2.21 10.47 6.61
C GLU A 60 2.62 11.89 6.99
N PRO A 61 2.18 12.41 8.16
CA PRO A 61 2.48 13.79 8.57
C PRO A 61 3.98 14.09 8.59
N SER A 62 4.81 13.08 8.89
CA SER A 62 6.27 13.20 8.94
C SER A 62 6.97 13.24 7.57
N CYS A 63 6.27 12.95 6.46
CA CYS A 63 6.92 12.78 5.16
C CYS A 63 7.64 14.05 4.68
N GLU A 64 6.95 15.20 4.74
CA GLU A 64 7.51 16.47 4.31
C GLU A 64 8.70 16.88 5.17
N GLU A 65 8.61 16.70 6.49
CA GLU A 65 9.67 17.00 7.44
C GLU A 65 10.93 16.16 7.16
N VAL A 66 10.75 14.87 6.88
CA VAL A 66 11.85 13.96 6.53
C VAL A 66 12.51 14.37 5.22
N ILE A 67 11.72 14.73 4.19
CA ILE A 67 12.26 15.20 2.91
C ILE A 67 13.07 16.48 3.10
N LYS A 68 12.51 17.47 3.80
CA LYS A 68 13.18 18.76 4.07
C LYS A 68 14.47 18.56 4.84
N LYS A 69 14.44 17.71 5.87
CA LYS A 69 15.62 17.36 6.66
C LYS A 69 16.72 16.76 5.79
N LEU A 70 16.40 15.70 5.03
CA LEU A 70 17.37 15.02 4.17
C LEU A 70 17.94 15.95 3.07
N TRP A 71 17.12 16.84 2.51
CA TRP A 71 17.56 17.81 1.51
C TRP A 71 18.60 18.81 2.05
N ASN A 72 18.42 19.24 3.30
CA ASN A 72 19.28 20.22 3.95
C ASN A 72 20.55 19.60 4.56
N GLU A 73 20.50 18.33 4.95
CA GLU A 73 21.67 17.59 5.47
C GLU A 73 22.75 17.35 4.41
N LYS A 74 22.34 17.09 3.15
CA LYS A 74 23.29 16.84 2.07
C LYS A 74 23.64 18.13 1.32
N SER A 75 24.92 18.48 1.31
CA SER A 75 25.49 19.43 0.36
C SER A 75 25.89 18.73 -0.95
N GLY A 76 25.94 19.49 -2.05
CA GLY A 76 26.29 18.97 -3.36
C GLY A 76 25.34 19.46 -4.45
N ASN A 77 25.49 18.88 -5.63
CA ASN A 77 24.58 19.16 -6.73
C ASN A 77 23.21 18.50 -6.47
N VAL A 78 22.24 18.81 -7.33
CA VAL A 78 20.87 18.29 -7.20
C VAL A 78 20.82 16.76 -7.29
N LEU A 79 21.65 16.13 -8.14
CA LEU A 79 21.66 14.67 -8.29
C LEU A 79 22.14 13.98 -7.02
N ASP A 80 23.21 14.48 -6.39
CA ASP A 80 23.75 13.94 -5.13
C ASP A 80 22.71 14.03 -4.00
N LYS A 81 21.97 15.14 -3.96
CA LYS A 81 20.89 15.35 -2.98
C LYS A 81 19.72 14.40 -3.23
N LEU A 82 19.32 14.21 -4.49
CA LEU A 82 18.23 13.29 -4.84
C LEU A 82 18.59 11.84 -4.50
N GLU A 83 19.82 11.40 -4.74
CA GLU A 83 20.29 10.07 -4.34
C GLU A 83 20.29 9.91 -2.82
N TYR A 84 20.73 10.93 -2.08
CA TYR A 84 20.71 10.91 -0.62
C TYR A 84 19.28 10.82 -0.06
N ILE A 85 18.37 11.66 -0.57
CA ILE A 85 16.94 11.61 -0.21
C ILE A 85 16.35 10.25 -0.53
N HIS A 86 16.65 9.71 -1.70
CA HIS A 86 16.17 8.42 -2.13
C HIS A 86 16.50 7.32 -1.10
N ILE A 87 17.76 7.23 -0.67
CA ILE A 87 18.20 6.23 0.31
C ILE A 87 17.58 6.51 1.69
N GLY A 88 17.44 7.78 2.08
CA GLY A 88 16.80 8.18 3.33
C GLY A 88 15.31 7.82 3.37
N LEU A 89 14.57 8.11 2.30
CA LEU A 89 13.16 7.78 2.16
C LEU A 89 12.91 6.28 2.12
N GLN A 90 13.81 5.48 1.54
CA GLN A 90 13.70 4.02 1.62
C GLN A 90 13.79 3.51 3.07
N ARG A 91 14.71 4.07 3.86
CA ARG A 91 14.87 3.70 5.27
C ARG A 91 13.66 4.13 6.09
N TRP A 92 13.24 5.39 5.96
CA TRP A 92 12.04 5.91 6.61
C TRP A 92 10.79 5.11 6.23
N GLY A 93 10.59 4.84 4.94
CA GLY A 93 9.44 4.08 4.45
C GLY A 93 9.39 2.62 4.92
N LYS A 94 10.53 2.00 5.25
CA LYS A 94 10.56 0.69 5.91
C LYS A 94 10.12 0.78 7.37
N ASN A 95 10.59 1.80 8.10
CA ASN A 95 10.24 2.00 9.51
C ASN A 95 8.74 2.30 9.67
N ILE A 96 8.22 3.26 8.88
CA ILE A 96 6.79 3.61 8.90
C ILE A 96 5.92 2.39 8.57
N LYS A 97 6.32 1.56 7.60
CA LYS A 97 5.58 0.34 7.30
C LYS A 97 5.43 -0.56 8.54
N GLY A 98 6.51 -0.75 9.32
CA GLY A 98 6.45 -1.53 10.55
C GLY A 98 5.56 -0.89 11.62
N GLU A 99 5.63 0.43 11.79
CA GLU A 99 4.79 1.18 12.72
C GLU A 99 3.30 1.08 12.37
N ARG A 100 2.96 1.20 11.08
CA ARG A 100 1.59 1.04 10.57
C ARG A 100 1.06 -0.36 10.83
N GLU A 101 1.83 -1.39 10.51
CA GLU A 101 1.42 -2.78 10.74
C GLU A 101 1.16 -3.05 12.23
N ARG A 102 1.99 -2.50 13.11
CA ARG A 102 1.79 -2.56 14.56
C ARG A 102 0.54 -1.78 14.99
N ARG A 103 0.32 -0.57 14.46
CA ARG A 103 -0.86 0.25 14.76
C ARG A 103 -2.14 -0.47 14.34
N SER A 104 -2.23 -0.95 13.10
CA SER A 104 -3.39 -1.68 12.60
C SER A 104 -3.66 -2.94 13.40
N LYS A 105 -2.62 -3.66 13.85
CA LYS A 105 -2.78 -4.81 14.74
C LYS A 105 -3.40 -4.39 16.08
N ASN A 106 -2.83 -3.38 16.73
CA ASN A 106 -3.31 -2.89 18.03
C ASN A 106 -4.77 -2.39 17.95
N LEU A 107 -5.13 -1.66 16.89
CA LEU A 107 -6.51 -1.17 16.68
C LEU A 107 -7.50 -2.33 16.50
N ARG A 108 -7.12 -3.38 15.76
CA ARG A 108 -7.95 -4.58 15.61
C ARG A 108 -8.12 -5.34 16.92
N GLU A 109 -7.06 -5.47 17.71
CA GLU A 109 -7.13 -6.07 19.05
C GLU A 109 -8.04 -5.25 19.97
N ARG A 110 -7.91 -3.92 19.96
CA ARG A 110 -8.76 -3.02 20.74
C ARG A 110 -10.23 -3.11 20.36
N LEU A 111 -10.52 -3.22 19.06
CA LEU A 111 -11.89 -3.40 18.59
C LEU A 111 -12.51 -4.71 19.09
N VAL A 112 -11.74 -5.80 19.18
CA VAL A 112 -12.20 -7.08 19.74
C VAL A 112 -12.49 -6.95 21.24
N GLU A 113 -11.67 -6.21 21.98
CA GLU A 113 -11.94 -5.91 23.40
C GLU A 113 -13.25 -5.15 23.57
N LEU A 114 -13.46 -4.09 22.78
CA LEU A 114 -14.65 -3.24 22.84
C LEU A 114 -15.93 -4.00 22.46
N ASP A 115 -15.86 -4.99 21.56
CA ASP A 115 -17.02 -5.82 21.19
C ASP A 115 -17.54 -6.66 22.37
N GLY A 116 -16.67 -6.97 23.34
CA GLY A 116 -17.03 -7.68 24.57
C GLY A 116 -17.52 -6.79 25.72
N MET A 117 -17.48 -5.47 25.56
CA MET A 117 -17.86 -4.50 26.58
C MET A 117 -19.36 -4.14 26.52
N ALA A 118 -19.87 -3.49 27.57
CA ALA A 118 -21.23 -2.97 27.57
C ALA A 118 -21.36 -1.86 26.51
N ARG A 119 -22.51 -1.79 25.84
CA ARG A 119 -22.77 -0.75 24.82
C ARG A 119 -23.28 0.54 25.46
N ASP A 120 -22.44 1.16 26.27
CA ASP A 120 -22.64 2.53 26.74
C ASP A 120 -22.07 3.56 25.75
N ASP A 121 -22.41 4.83 25.96
CA ASP A 121 -22.04 5.93 25.07
C ASP A 121 -20.52 6.06 24.91
N ASP A 122 -19.74 5.82 25.99
CA ASP A 122 -18.29 5.92 25.97
C ASP A 122 -17.67 4.79 25.12
N THR A 123 -18.15 3.56 25.32
CA THR A 123 -17.72 2.39 24.53
C THR A 123 -18.07 2.56 23.05
N LEU A 124 -19.25 3.11 22.74
CA LEU A 124 -19.66 3.38 21.36
C LEU A 124 -18.80 4.47 20.71
N ALA A 125 -18.48 5.55 21.43
CA ALA A 125 -17.59 6.59 20.95
C ALA A 125 -16.19 6.03 20.62
N GLU A 126 -15.63 5.21 21.51
CA GLU A 126 -14.33 4.60 21.28
C GLU A 126 -14.32 3.64 20.08
N ILE A 127 -15.39 2.85 19.90
CA ILE A 127 -15.56 1.98 18.72
C ILE A 127 -15.52 2.82 17.43
N ILE A 128 -16.18 3.98 17.42
CA ILE A 128 -16.18 4.87 16.25
C ILE A 128 -14.77 5.36 15.95
N ASP A 129 -14.04 5.83 16.97
CA ASP A 129 -12.68 6.34 16.82
C ASP A 129 -11.71 5.26 16.30
N VAL A 130 -11.74 4.06 16.89
CA VAL A 130 -10.91 2.93 16.46
C VAL A 130 -11.20 2.53 15.01
N LYS A 131 -12.47 2.53 14.61
CA LYS A 131 -12.86 2.24 13.21
C LYS A 131 -12.41 3.34 12.26
N LEU A 132 -12.50 4.59 12.67
CA LEU A 132 -12.02 5.72 11.87
C LEU A 132 -10.51 5.61 11.62
N GLU A 133 -9.73 5.31 12.65
CA GLU A 133 -8.28 5.09 12.51
C GLU A 133 -7.96 3.90 11.60
N LEU A 134 -8.69 2.78 11.72
CA LEU A 134 -8.52 1.64 10.81
C LEU A 134 -8.83 2.00 9.36
N ASN A 135 -9.88 2.79 9.11
CA ASN A 135 -10.23 3.25 7.77
C ASN A 135 -9.12 4.12 7.17
N GLN A 136 -8.55 5.05 7.93
CA GLN A 136 -7.41 5.86 7.47
C GLN A 136 -6.20 4.99 7.09
N GLU A 137 -5.95 3.90 7.83
CA GLU A 137 -4.89 2.96 7.49
C GLU A 137 -5.21 2.16 6.21
N MET A 138 -6.48 1.83 5.96
CA MET A 138 -6.90 1.18 4.71
C MET A 138 -6.80 2.11 3.50
N GLU A 139 -7.16 3.39 3.61
CA GLU A 139 -7.02 4.38 2.53
C GLU A 139 -5.58 4.48 2.01
N LYS A 140 -4.59 4.44 2.93
CA LYS A 140 -3.17 4.41 2.57
C LYS A 140 -2.80 3.15 1.77
N GLU A 141 -3.39 2.00 2.09
CA GLU A 141 -3.19 0.76 1.34
C GLU A 141 -3.87 0.81 -0.03
N GLU A 142 -5.08 1.35 -0.11
CA GLU A 142 -5.80 1.55 -1.36
C GLU A 142 -4.98 2.43 -2.33
N MET A 143 -4.50 3.59 -1.87
CA MET A 143 -3.63 4.46 -2.67
C MET A 143 -2.37 3.75 -3.19
N TYR A 144 -1.78 2.85 -2.39
CA TYR A 144 -0.64 2.06 -2.81
C TYR A 144 -1.01 1.09 -3.94
N TRP A 145 -2.16 0.42 -3.81
CA TRP A 145 -2.64 -0.52 -4.81
C TRP A 145 -3.06 0.17 -6.10
N GLU A 146 -3.72 1.32 -6.02
CA GLU A 146 -4.04 2.14 -7.19
C GLU A 146 -2.79 2.57 -7.95
N GLN A 147 -1.77 3.05 -7.23
CA GLN A 147 -0.49 3.46 -7.83
C GLN A 147 0.14 2.29 -8.60
N ARG A 148 0.11 1.08 -8.02
CA ARG A 148 0.65 -0.12 -8.66
C ARG A 148 -0.18 -0.57 -9.86
N ALA A 149 -1.50 -0.56 -9.75
CA ALA A 149 -2.40 -0.91 -10.84
C ALA A 149 -2.16 0.01 -12.06
N ARG A 150 -2.08 1.32 -11.84
CA ARG A 150 -1.76 2.30 -12.91
C ARG A 150 -0.38 2.07 -13.51
N ALA A 151 0.64 1.84 -12.69
CA ALA A 151 2.00 1.60 -13.18
C ALA A 151 2.11 0.29 -13.99
N ASN A 152 1.39 -0.75 -13.57
CA ASN A 152 1.31 -2.02 -14.29
C ASN A 152 0.59 -1.84 -15.63
N TRP A 153 -0.54 -1.13 -15.64
CA TRP A 153 -1.29 -0.84 -16.86
C TRP A 153 -0.45 -0.10 -17.90
N LEU A 154 0.25 0.98 -17.51
CA LEU A 154 1.13 1.72 -18.40
C LEU A 154 2.25 0.84 -18.97
N CYS A 155 2.92 0.06 -18.11
CA CYS A 155 3.97 -0.84 -18.55
C CYS A 155 3.48 -1.89 -19.54
N GLN A 156 2.24 -2.39 -19.36
CA GLN A 156 1.66 -3.36 -20.27
C GLN A 156 1.25 -2.70 -21.60
N GLY A 157 0.69 -1.49 -21.55
CA GLY A 157 0.42 -0.68 -22.73
C GLY A 157 1.69 -0.52 -23.58
N ASP A 158 2.80 -0.11 -22.97
CA ASP A 158 4.09 0.07 -23.66
C ASP A 158 4.58 -1.25 -24.31
N LYS A 159 4.42 -2.39 -23.64
CA LYS A 159 4.81 -3.72 -24.18
C LYS A 159 3.94 -4.12 -25.38
N ILE A 160 2.64 -3.85 -25.32
CA ILE A 160 1.70 -4.12 -26.41
C ILE A 160 2.01 -3.22 -27.61
N THR A 161 2.22 -1.93 -27.37
CA THR A 161 2.58 -0.97 -28.42
C THR A 161 3.91 -1.33 -29.08
N ALA A 162 4.92 -1.75 -28.30
CA ALA A 162 6.18 -2.26 -28.84
C ALA A 162 6.00 -3.48 -29.74
N PHE A 163 5.16 -4.45 -29.34
CA PHE A 163 4.84 -5.63 -30.15
C PHE A 163 4.22 -5.26 -31.52
N PHE A 164 3.29 -4.29 -31.54
CA PHE A 164 2.65 -3.85 -32.78
C PHE A 164 3.55 -2.97 -33.66
N HIS A 165 4.55 -2.28 -33.08
CA HIS A 165 5.51 -1.48 -33.84
C HIS A 165 6.78 -2.24 -34.25
N SER A 166 7.06 -3.41 -33.67
CA SER A 166 8.16 -4.29 -34.11
C SER A 166 7.80 -5.24 -35.25
N ALA A 167 6.52 -5.25 -35.68
CA ALA A 167 6.00 -6.13 -36.73
C ALA A 167 5.88 -5.45 -38.12
N GLY A 168 6.60 -4.34 -38.34
CA GLY A 168 6.66 -3.60 -39.60
C GLY A 168 8.00 -3.71 -40.30
#